data_AF-A0A0Q0XVL4-F1
#
_entry.id   AF-A0A0Q0XVL4-F1
#
_cell.length_a   1.000
_cell.length_b   1.000
_cell.length_c   1.000
_cell.angle_alpha   90.00
_cell.angle_beta   90.00
_cell.angle_gamma   90.00
#
_symmetry.space_group_name_H-M   'P 1'
#
loop_
_entity.id
_entity.type
_entity.pdbx_description
1 polymer ?
#
loop_
_entity_poly.entity_id
_entity_poly.type
_entity_poly.pdbx_seq_one_letter_code
_entity_poly.pdbx_strand_id
1 'polypeptide(L)'
;MKKIIILFFVLHSCFSYSQCLKVLVEDLAKNSKEFKAIVNENSGFKAWQVLAEHAPTLRTDISELSLVSQNLEAIEKAGGYTKWKALANVGKGENTFKNTVKFVDNYKPTSTGKIGEVVSENGEVLGTLYKQKKYANSTNLDYSYKYKTPSGNVKTLDKLKIEISDDFIEFDFNIPAELKGQGIGSVVFEDGIKYYDIKNPDYKGVRGRWEGNNPNYPDGMSDNFKVYKEAKLAKKSDEIAAFETWTGKQAKKNGFTKAKVVTDDKDLVLIEFTK
;
A
#
# COMPACT_ATOMS: atom_id res chain seq x y z
N MET A 1 -13.03 -24.31 39.16
CA MET A 1 -14.19 -24.64 38.30
C MET A 1 -15.39 -23.74 38.63
N LYS A 2 -15.35 -22.44 38.29
CA LYS A 2 -16.43 -21.49 38.66
C LYS A 2 -16.77 -20.40 37.61
N LYS A 3 -16.36 -20.53 36.34
CA LYS A 3 -16.64 -19.51 35.31
C LYS A 3 -17.26 -20.04 33.99
N ILE A 4 -17.88 -21.22 34.02
CA ILE A 4 -18.50 -21.83 32.82
C ILE A 4 -20.03 -21.58 32.74
N ILE A 5 -20.65 -20.97 33.77
CA ILE A 5 -22.12 -20.93 33.88
C ILE A 5 -22.79 -19.67 33.29
N ILE A 6 -22.02 -18.67 32.81
CA ILE A 6 -22.62 -17.50 32.14
C ILE A 6 -22.68 -17.71 30.60
N LEU A 7 -23.01 -18.93 30.16
CA LEU A 7 -23.19 -19.25 28.75
C LEU A 7 -24.62 -19.68 28.40
N PHE A 8 -25.56 -19.57 29.34
CA PHE A 8 -26.90 -20.19 29.20
C PHE A 8 -28.08 -19.22 29.08
N PHE A 9 -27.87 -17.90 29.11
CA PHE A 9 -28.97 -16.93 29.29
C PHE A 9 -29.22 -15.93 28.14
N VAL A 10 -28.95 -16.31 26.88
CA VAL A 10 -29.48 -15.61 25.70
C VAL A 10 -29.77 -16.62 24.58
N LEU A 11 -30.59 -17.63 24.87
CA LEU A 11 -31.05 -18.64 23.91
C LEU A 11 -32.57 -18.47 23.72
N HIS A 12 -32.96 -17.59 22.80
CA HIS A 12 -34.32 -17.55 22.25
C HIS A 12 -34.33 -16.94 20.85
N SER A 13 -33.67 -17.62 19.90
CA SER A 13 -34.04 -17.65 18.47
C SER A 13 -33.07 -18.50 17.65
N CYS A 14 -33.63 -19.26 16.70
CA CYS A 14 -32.98 -19.82 15.50
C CYS A 14 -32.18 -21.13 15.61
N PHE A 15 -32.67 -22.11 14.83
CA PHE A 15 -32.07 -23.40 14.45
C PHE A 15 -30.61 -23.34 13.92
N SER A 16 -30.08 -22.14 13.65
CA SER A 16 -28.73 -21.89 13.13
C SER A 16 -27.61 -22.00 14.19
N TYR A 17 -27.94 -21.99 15.49
CA TYR A 17 -26.94 -22.01 16.57
C TYR A 17 -26.34 -23.41 16.86
N SER A 18 -27.05 -24.50 16.55
CA SER A 18 -26.58 -25.85 16.93
C SER A 18 -25.36 -26.33 16.16
N GLN A 19 -25.16 -25.86 14.93
CA GLN A 19 -23.95 -26.15 14.15
C GLN A 19 -22.78 -25.29 14.59
N CYS A 20 -23.01 -24.00 14.86
CA CYS A 20 -21.98 -23.06 15.32
C CYS A 20 -21.35 -23.50 16.65
N LEU A 21 -22.16 -23.97 17.61
CA LEU A 21 -21.67 -24.46 18.90
C LEU A 21 -20.82 -25.73 18.77
N LYS A 22 -21.18 -26.66 17.86
CA LYS A 22 -20.38 -27.87 17.60
C LYS A 22 -19.01 -27.51 17.05
N VAL A 23 -18.95 -26.60 16.08
CA VAL A 23 -17.69 -26.13 15.49
C VAL A 23 -16.81 -25.45 16.55
N LEU A 24 -17.40 -24.62 17.43
CA LEU A 24 -16.67 -23.99 18.53
C LEU A 24 -16.07 -25.02 19.50
N VAL A 25 -16.86 -26.02 19.90
CA VAL A 25 -16.41 -27.07 20.82
C VAL A 25 -15.26 -27.87 20.20
N GLU A 26 -15.35 -28.18 18.91
CA GLU A 26 -14.27 -28.85 18.19
C GLU A 26 -13.02 -27.99 18.09
N ASP A 27 -13.16 -26.70 17.75
CA ASP A 27 -12.04 -25.77 17.65
C ASP A 27 -11.36 -25.61 19.03
N LEU A 28 -12.13 -25.52 20.13
CA LEU A 28 -11.61 -25.48 21.51
C LEU A 28 -10.93 -26.79 21.93
N ALA A 29 -11.37 -27.94 21.42
CA ALA A 29 -10.74 -29.22 21.71
C ALA A 29 -9.39 -29.38 21.01
N LYS A 30 -9.31 -28.95 19.74
CA LYS A 30 -8.17 -29.23 18.84
C LYS A 30 -7.06 -28.17 18.85
N ASN A 31 -7.34 -26.94 19.28
CA ASN A 31 -6.39 -25.83 19.15
C ASN A 31 -5.58 -25.53 20.43
N SER A 32 -4.60 -24.64 20.28
CA SER A 32 -3.62 -24.28 21.30
C SER A 32 -4.23 -23.55 22.52
N LYS A 33 -3.45 -23.48 23.60
CA LYS A 33 -3.82 -22.70 24.80
C LYS A 33 -4.01 -21.21 24.47
N GLU A 34 -3.27 -20.70 23.51
CA GLU A 34 -3.33 -19.30 23.06
C GLU A 34 -4.64 -18.99 22.32
N PHE A 35 -5.07 -19.87 21.41
CA PHE A 35 -6.41 -19.78 20.80
C PHE A 35 -7.51 -19.74 21.87
N LYS A 36 -7.45 -20.65 22.86
CA LYS A 36 -8.42 -20.71 23.96
C LYS A 36 -8.41 -19.42 24.79
N ALA A 37 -7.24 -18.83 25.02
CA ALA A 37 -7.13 -17.57 25.75
C ALA A 37 -7.83 -16.43 25.01
N ILE A 38 -7.66 -16.33 23.70
CA ILE A 38 -8.31 -15.31 22.87
C ILE A 38 -9.83 -15.51 22.85
N VAL A 39 -10.30 -16.72 22.54
CA VAL A 39 -11.74 -17.01 22.38
C VAL A 39 -12.52 -16.94 23.69
N ASN A 40 -11.85 -17.08 24.84
CA ASN A 40 -12.49 -16.88 26.15
C ASN A 40 -12.77 -15.40 26.47
N GLU A 41 -12.18 -14.45 25.74
CA GLU A 41 -12.50 -13.03 25.84
C GLU A 41 -13.69 -12.67 24.95
N ASN A 42 -14.53 -11.71 25.38
CA ASN A 42 -15.74 -11.32 24.63
C ASN A 42 -15.43 -10.85 23.20
N SER A 43 -14.38 -10.04 23.02
CA SER A 43 -13.95 -9.58 21.69
C SER A 43 -13.37 -10.71 20.84
N GLY A 44 -12.65 -11.66 21.45
CA GLY A 44 -12.10 -12.81 20.74
C GLY A 44 -13.16 -13.82 20.34
N PHE A 45 -14.19 -14.04 21.17
CA PHE A 45 -15.35 -14.84 20.79
C PHE A 45 -16.11 -14.22 19.62
N LYS A 46 -16.39 -12.92 19.66
CA LYS A 46 -17.00 -12.20 18.53
C LYS A 46 -16.16 -12.29 17.26
N ALA A 47 -14.83 -12.18 17.38
CA ALA A 47 -13.93 -12.35 16.25
C ALA A 47 -14.01 -13.77 15.64
N TRP A 48 -14.06 -14.79 16.49
CA TRP A 48 -14.27 -16.16 16.05
C TRP A 48 -15.61 -16.33 15.33
N GLN A 49 -16.70 -15.73 15.82
CA GLN A 49 -18.01 -15.79 15.17
C GLN A 49 -17.98 -15.16 13.77
N VAL A 50 -17.39 -13.96 13.66
CA VAL A 50 -17.23 -13.25 12.39
C VAL A 50 -16.44 -14.10 11.37
N LEU A 51 -15.34 -14.72 11.80
CA LEU A 51 -14.54 -15.58 10.92
C LEU A 51 -15.25 -16.90 10.60
N ALA A 52 -15.97 -17.51 11.55
CA ALA A 52 -16.75 -18.71 11.32
C ALA A 52 -17.85 -18.49 10.26
N GLU A 53 -18.41 -17.29 10.19
CA GLU A 53 -19.44 -16.91 9.21
C GLU A 53 -18.84 -16.56 7.84
N HIS A 54 -17.78 -15.74 7.80
CA HIS A 54 -17.31 -15.11 6.56
C HIS A 54 -16.00 -15.68 6.00
N ALA A 55 -15.18 -16.34 6.82
CA ALA A 55 -13.90 -16.91 6.42
C ALA A 55 -13.53 -18.13 7.28
N PRO A 56 -14.29 -19.26 7.17
CA PRO A 56 -14.19 -20.35 8.12
C PRO A 56 -12.77 -20.94 8.23
N THR A 57 -11.98 -20.91 7.17
CA THR A 57 -10.59 -21.42 7.15
C THR A 57 -9.63 -20.64 8.05
N LEU A 58 -9.99 -19.40 8.43
CA LEU A 58 -9.14 -18.52 9.25
C LEU A 58 -9.60 -18.43 10.71
N ARG A 59 -10.74 -19.03 11.06
CA ARG A 59 -11.35 -18.89 12.40
C ARG A 59 -10.52 -19.46 13.56
N THR A 60 -9.49 -20.24 13.26
CA THR A 60 -8.53 -20.78 14.24
C THR A 60 -7.14 -20.16 14.10
N ASP A 61 -6.95 -19.23 13.18
CA ASP A 61 -5.69 -18.50 13.00
C ASP A 61 -5.54 -17.43 14.08
N ILE A 62 -4.48 -17.52 14.88
CA ILE A 62 -4.25 -16.66 16.05
C ILE A 62 -4.04 -15.20 15.65
N SER A 63 -3.34 -14.96 14.55
CA SER A 63 -3.03 -13.61 14.06
C SER A 63 -4.28 -12.95 13.50
N GLU A 64 -5.07 -13.69 12.72
CA GLU A 64 -6.32 -13.20 12.16
C GLU A 64 -7.38 -12.98 13.24
N LEU A 65 -7.51 -13.88 14.23
CA LEU A 65 -8.38 -13.69 15.39
C LEU A 65 -8.03 -12.43 16.18
N SER A 66 -6.74 -12.21 16.46
CA SER A 66 -6.28 -11.01 17.16
C SER A 66 -6.60 -9.75 16.38
N LEU A 67 -6.33 -9.75 15.07
CA LEU A 67 -6.64 -8.64 14.17
C LEU A 67 -8.14 -8.32 14.15
N VAL A 68 -8.99 -9.32 13.93
CA VAL A 68 -10.45 -9.13 13.87
C VAL A 68 -11.00 -8.65 15.21
N SER A 69 -10.49 -9.19 16.33
CA SER A 69 -10.94 -8.80 17.68
C SER A 69 -10.70 -7.33 18.00
N GLN A 70 -9.70 -6.71 17.37
CA GLN A 70 -9.35 -5.30 17.53
C GLN A 70 -10.12 -4.38 16.56
N ASN A 71 -10.86 -4.93 15.59
CA ASN A 71 -11.47 -4.17 14.49
C ASN A 71 -12.97 -4.46 14.29
N LEU A 72 -13.65 -5.01 15.29
CA LEU A 72 -15.06 -5.43 15.20
C LEU A 72 -16.01 -4.30 14.74
N GLU A 73 -15.84 -3.08 15.26
CA GLU A 73 -16.66 -1.93 14.86
C GLU A 73 -16.44 -1.55 13.39
N ALA A 74 -15.18 -1.56 12.93
CA ALA A 74 -14.85 -1.27 11.54
C ALA A 74 -15.40 -2.36 10.59
N ILE A 75 -15.42 -3.61 11.05
CA ILE A 75 -15.97 -4.75 10.30
C ILE A 75 -17.49 -4.63 10.16
N GLU A 76 -18.19 -4.30 11.24
CA GLU A 76 -19.63 -4.06 11.23
C GLU A 76 -19.99 -2.90 10.30
N LYS A 77 -19.26 -1.78 10.41
CA LYS A 77 -19.47 -0.59 9.59
C LYS A 77 -19.20 -0.82 8.10
N ALA A 78 -18.28 -1.72 7.77
CA ALA A 78 -18.00 -2.16 6.39
C ALA A 78 -19.02 -3.17 5.84
N GLY A 79 -19.93 -3.68 6.69
CA GLY A 79 -20.92 -4.68 6.31
C GLY A 79 -20.37 -6.11 6.21
N GLY A 80 -19.40 -6.46 7.05
CA GLY A 80 -18.88 -7.83 7.20
C GLY A 80 -17.37 -7.96 6.92
N TYR A 81 -16.79 -9.07 7.38
CA TYR A 81 -15.34 -9.32 7.34
C TYR A 81 -14.76 -9.25 5.93
N THR A 82 -15.42 -9.87 4.94
CA THR A 82 -14.93 -9.89 3.55
C THR A 82 -14.84 -8.49 2.96
N LYS A 83 -15.83 -7.62 3.24
CA LYS A 83 -15.83 -6.23 2.78
C LYS A 83 -14.79 -5.40 3.51
N TRP A 84 -14.70 -5.56 4.83
CA TRP A 84 -13.68 -4.90 5.63
C TRP A 84 -12.27 -5.28 5.19
N LYS A 85 -12.01 -6.58 4.95
CA LYS A 85 -10.71 -7.06 4.49
C LYS A 85 -10.40 -6.57 3.08
N ALA A 86 -11.40 -6.51 2.18
CA ALA A 86 -11.25 -5.90 0.87
C ALA A 86 -10.85 -4.41 0.99
N LEU A 87 -11.52 -3.64 1.85
CA LEU A 87 -11.18 -2.22 2.10
C LEU A 87 -9.82 -2.05 2.79
N ALA A 88 -9.45 -2.94 3.72
CA ALA A 88 -8.16 -2.95 4.37
C ALA A 88 -7.02 -3.33 3.41
N ASN A 89 -7.30 -4.23 2.45
CA ASN A 89 -6.38 -4.62 1.39
C ASN A 89 -6.30 -3.58 0.25
N VAL A 90 -7.34 -2.74 0.06
CA VAL A 90 -7.24 -1.53 -0.79
C VAL A 90 -6.17 -0.57 -0.24
N GLY A 91 -5.91 -0.58 1.08
CA GLY A 91 -4.79 0.13 1.72
C GLY A 91 -3.46 -0.63 1.74
N LYS A 92 -3.44 -1.94 1.45
CA LYS A 92 -2.25 -2.82 1.44
C LYS A 92 -2.24 -3.62 0.14
N GLY A 93 -1.83 -2.94 -0.94
CA GLY A 93 -1.83 -3.37 -2.34
C GLY A 93 -1.94 -4.88 -2.65
N GLU A 94 -3.08 -5.25 -3.24
CA GLU A 94 -3.18 -6.03 -4.47
C GLU A 94 -4.62 -5.87 -5.01
N ASN A 95 -4.88 -4.75 -5.68
CA ASN A 95 -6.06 -4.65 -6.54
C ASN A 95 -5.84 -5.62 -7.71
N THR A 96 -6.60 -6.70 -7.74
CA THR A 96 -6.57 -7.75 -8.78
C THR A 96 -7.19 -7.32 -10.11
N PHE A 97 -7.44 -6.03 -10.31
CA PHE A 97 -7.68 -5.45 -11.63
C PHE A 97 -6.38 -4.82 -12.13
N LYS A 98 -5.71 -5.47 -13.09
CA LYS A 98 -4.45 -4.99 -13.68
C LYS A 98 -4.74 -3.85 -14.64
N ASN A 99 -4.96 -2.65 -14.10
CA ASN A 99 -4.82 -1.44 -14.90
C ASN A 99 -3.38 -1.38 -15.41
N THR A 100 -3.23 -1.13 -16.71
CA THR A 100 -1.91 -0.97 -17.34
C THR A 100 -1.73 0.47 -17.75
N VAL A 101 -0.50 0.95 -17.68
CA VAL A 101 -0.18 2.27 -18.22
C VAL A 101 0.52 2.06 -19.55
N LYS A 102 -0.02 2.65 -20.61
CA LYS A 102 0.54 2.61 -21.96
C LYS A 102 1.12 3.97 -22.31
N PHE A 103 2.37 4.01 -22.77
CA PHE A 103 2.92 5.22 -23.37
C PHE A 103 2.18 5.54 -24.67
N VAL A 104 2.12 6.82 -25.04
CA VAL A 104 1.54 7.24 -26.32
C VAL A 104 2.33 6.72 -27.52
N ASP A 105 1.66 6.60 -28.66
CA ASP A 105 2.33 6.34 -29.93
C ASP A 105 3.36 7.43 -30.22
N ASN A 106 4.56 7.03 -30.65
CA ASN A 106 5.71 7.92 -30.85
C ASN A 106 6.22 8.60 -29.58
N TYR A 107 6.06 7.97 -28.42
CA TYR A 107 6.64 8.43 -27.16
C TYR A 107 8.13 8.80 -27.29
N LYS A 108 8.46 10.00 -26.81
CA LYS A 108 9.83 10.52 -26.72
C LYS A 108 10.10 10.98 -25.29
N PRO A 109 11.12 10.43 -24.59
CA PRO A 109 11.37 10.77 -23.19
C PRO A 109 11.62 12.26 -22.95
N THR A 110 12.13 13.00 -23.93
CA THR A 110 12.46 14.43 -23.77
C THR A 110 11.32 15.38 -24.13
N SER A 111 10.22 14.88 -24.68
CA SER A 111 9.07 15.69 -25.10
C SER A 111 8.11 15.94 -23.94
N THR A 112 7.53 17.14 -23.87
CA THR A 112 6.42 17.47 -22.97
C THR A 112 5.07 17.16 -23.64
N GLY A 113 3.98 17.21 -22.87
CA GLY A 113 2.63 16.91 -23.31
C GLY A 113 2.13 15.56 -22.80
N LYS A 114 1.23 14.93 -23.55
CA LYS A 114 0.67 13.62 -23.22
C LYS A 114 1.77 12.56 -23.32
N ILE A 115 2.01 11.81 -22.24
CA ILE A 115 3.04 10.76 -22.23
C ILE A 115 2.44 9.36 -22.17
N GLY A 116 1.24 9.18 -21.60
CA GLY A 116 0.62 7.88 -21.50
C GLY A 116 -0.80 7.90 -20.98
N GLU A 117 -1.43 6.73 -20.97
CA GLU A 117 -2.79 6.49 -20.54
C GLU A 117 -2.84 5.32 -19.58
N VAL A 118 -3.60 5.47 -18.51
CA VAL A 118 -4.00 4.36 -17.65
C VAL A 118 -5.22 3.73 -18.29
N VAL A 119 -5.12 2.46 -18.65
CA VAL A 119 -6.21 1.69 -19.26
C VAL A 119 -6.62 0.55 -18.35
N SER A 120 -7.92 0.31 -18.26
CA SER A 120 -8.49 -0.89 -17.64
C SER A 120 -8.26 -2.12 -18.50
N GLU A 121 -8.58 -3.30 -17.94
CA GLU A 121 -8.43 -4.58 -18.62
C GLU A 121 -9.30 -4.70 -19.89
N ASN A 122 -10.46 -4.04 -19.94
CA ASN A 122 -11.32 -3.97 -21.11
C ASN A 122 -10.85 -2.93 -22.16
N GLY A 123 -9.72 -2.25 -21.92
CA GLY A 123 -9.13 -1.25 -22.82
C GLY A 123 -9.72 0.15 -22.71
N GLU A 124 -10.61 0.42 -21.76
CA GLU A 124 -11.11 1.77 -21.50
C GLU A 124 -10.02 2.66 -20.90
N VAL A 125 -9.94 3.91 -21.36
CA VAL A 125 -9.01 4.90 -20.80
C VAL A 125 -9.59 5.47 -19.51
N LEU A 126 -8.97 5.12 -18.39
CA LEU A 126 -9.33 5.59 -17.06
C LEU A 126 -8.75 6.98 -16.76
N GLY A 127 -7.62 7.30 -17.39
CA GLY A 127 -6.99 8.60 -17.28
C GLY A 127 -5.77 8.75 -18.15
N THR A 128 -5.23 9.97 -18.16
CA THR A 128 -4.14 10.38 -19.03
C THR A 128 -3.06 11.09 -18.24
N LEU A 129 -1.81 10.69 -18.46
CA LEU A 129 -0.61 11.28 -17.89
C LEU A 129 -0.03 12.32 -18.83
N TYR A 130 0.30 13.48 -18.26
CA TYR A 130 0.97 14.57 -18.93
C TYR A 130 2.28 14.91 -18.21
N LYS A 131 3.29 15.26 -19.00
CA LYS A 131 4.58 15.78 -18.53
C LYS A 131 4.75 17.22 -18.98
N GLN A 132 5.25 18.05 -18.09
CA GLN A 132 5.64 19.42 -18.38
C GLN A 132 6.97 19.75 -17.70
N LYS A 133 7.68 20.74 -18.22
CA LYS A 133 8.79 21.32 -17.48
C LYS A 133 8.24 22.34 -16.51
N LYS A 134 8.84 22.42 -15.32
CA LYS A 134 8.47 23.45 -14.32
C LYS A 134 8.64 24.87 -14.88
N TYR A 135 9.72 25.08 -15.64
CA TYR A 135 10.00 26.30 -16.41
C TYR A 135 10.65 25.92 -17.75
N ALA A 136 10.62 26.80 -18.75
CA ALA A 136 11.14 26.52 -20.10
C ALA A 136 12.59 25.94 -20.11
N ASN A 137 13.43 26.46 -19.21
CA ASN A 137 14.85 26.08 -19.07
C ASN A 137 15.13 25.21 -17.83
N SER A 138 14.10 24.73 -17.13
CA SER A 138 14.28 23.88 -15.95
C SER A 138 14.60 22.44 -16.36
N THR A 139 15.45 21.80 -15.56
CA THR A 139 15.66 20.35 -15.57
C THR A 139 14.58 19.63 -14.77
N ASN A 140 13.77 20.33 -13.97
CA ASN A 140 12.71 19.75 -13.15
C ASN A 140 11.48 19.45 -14.00
N LEU A 141 10.87 18.30 -13.72
CA LEU A 141 9.71 17.78 -14.42
C LEU A 141 8.52 17.78 -13.47
N ASP A 142 7.41 18.35 -13.93
CA ASP A 142 6.11 18.23 -13.28
C ASP A 142 5.23 17.30 -14.12
N TYR A 143 4.45 16.47 -13.43
CA TYR A 143 3.51 15.57 -14.07
C TYR A 143 2.12 15.82 -13.52
N SER A 144 1.14 15.68 -14.42
CA SER A 144 -0.27 15.68 -14.05
C SER A 144 -0.96 14.42 -14.54
N TYR A 145 -1.88 13.90 -13.74
CA TYR A 145 -2.75 12.80 -14.11
C TYR A 145 -4.21 13.27 -14.12
N LYS A 146 -4.82 13.29 -15.30
CA LYS A 146 -6.23 13.64 -15.48
C LYS A 146 -7.06 12.36 -15.57
N TYR A 147 -8.08 12.23 -14.72
CA TYR A 147 -8.90 11.01 -14.64
C TYR A 147 -10.36 11.35 -14.36
N LYS A 148 -11.26 10.42 -14.72
CA LYS A 148 -12.69 10.53 -14.40
C LYS A 148 -12.98 9.84 -13.06
N THR A 149 -13.77 10.48 -12.21
CA THR A 149 -14.33 9.86 -11.01
C THR A 149 -15.49 8.93 -11.37
N PRO A 150 -15.92 8.04 -10.46
CA PRO A 150 -17.13 7.23 -10.67
C PRO A 150 -18.39 8.06 -10.95
N SER A 151 -18.45 9.31 -10.47
CA SER A 151 -19.54 10.26 -10.75
C SER A 151 -19.43 10.94 -12.12
N GLY A 152 -18.44 10.59 -12.93
CA GLY A 152 -18.18 11.18 -14.25
C GLY A 152 -17.40 12.50 -14.25
N ASN A 153 -17.05 13.05 -13.08
CA ASN A 153 -16.32 14.31 -12.99
C ASN A 153 -14.84 14.12 -13.33
N VAL A 154 -14.26 15.07 -14.06
CA VAL A 154 -12.81 15.07 -14.33
C VAL A 154 -12.06 15.68 -13.14
N LYS A 155 -11.07 14.96 -12.63
CA LYS A 155 -10.12 15.44 -11.63
C LYS A 155 -8.69 15.42 -12.18
N THR A 156 -7.84 16.24 -11.59
CA THR A 156 -6.41 16.28 -11.89
C THR A 156 -5.59 16.05 -10.62
N LEU A 157 -4.58 15.19 -10.71
CA LEU A 157 -3.52 15.05 -9.72
C LEU A 157 -2.27 15.77 -10.23
N ASP A 158 -1.87 16.87 -9.61
CA ASP A 158 -0.72 17.73 -10.02
C ASP A 158 0.49 17.66 -9.08
N LYS A 159 0.57 16.60 -8.25
CA LYS A 159 1.59 16.47 -7.17
C LYS A 159 2.60 15.36 -7.46
N LEU A 160 3.07 15.31 -8.69
CA LEU A 160 4.04 14.34 -9.16
C LEU A 160 5.23 15.08 -9.75
N LYS A 161 6.29 15.25 -8.95
CA LYS A 161 7.45 16.05 -9.35
C LYS A 161 8.71 15.22 -9.35
N ILE A 162 9.59 15.55 -10.27
CA ILE A 162 10.93 14.98 -10.34
C ILE A 162 11.91 16.12 -10.50
N GLU A 163 12.95 16.10 -9.69
CA GLU A 163 14.02 17.07 -9.74
C GLU A 163 15.38 16.39 -9.61
N ILE A 164 16.43 17.15 -9.88
CA ILE A 164 17.80 16.72 -9.69
C ILE A 164 18.46 17.64 -8.68
N SER A 165 19.03 17.05 -7.62
CA SER A 165 19.74 17.75 -6.55
C SER A 165 21.00 16.99 -6.21
N ASP A 166 22.14 17.68 -6.11
CA ASP A 166 23.48 17.08 -5.88
C ASP A 166 23.83 15.92 -6.83
N ASP A 167 23.38 16.02 -8.08
CA ASP A 167 23.49 14.98 -9.13
C ASP A 167 22.66 13.71 -8.87
N PHE A 168 21.73 13.72 -7.92
CA PHE A 168 20.78 12.64 -7.70
C PHE A 168 19.38 13.03 -8.15
N ILE A 169 18.68 12.10 -8.78
CA ILE A 169 17.27 12.27 -9.15
C ILE A 169 16.42 12.03 -7.91
N GLU A 170 15.58 13.00 -7.58
CA GLU A 170 14.66 12.97 -6.45
C GLU A 170 13.21 13.02 -6.94
N PHE A 171 12.32 12.32 -6.22
CA PHE A 171 10.92 12.16 -6.59
C PHE A 171 10.03 12.63 -5.44
N ASP A 172 9.19 13.64 -5.69
CA ASP A 172 8.17 14.13 -4.75
C ASP A 172 6.79 13.72 -5.29
N PHE A 173 6.33 12.56 -4.83
CA PHE A 173 5.07 11.95 -5.24
C PHE A 173 4.10 11.87 -4.06
N ASN A 174 2.96 12.55 -4.18
CA ASN A 174 1.84 12.38 -3.27
C ASN A 174 0.63 11.83 -4.03
N ILE A 175 0.55 10.49 -4.12
CA ILE A 175 -0.54 9.79 -4.82
C ILE A 175 -1.63 9.43 -3.80
N PRO A 176 -2.87 9.96 -3.96
CA PRO A 176 -4.02 9.61 -3.12
C PRO A 176 -4.29 8.10 -3.10
N ALA A 177 -4.81 7.59 -1.98
CA ALA A 177 -5.01 6.16 -1.75
C ALA A 177 -5.85 5.50 -2.86
N GLU A 178 -6.88 6.19 -3.36
CA GLU A 178 -7.76 5.73 -4.43
C GLU A 178 -7.05 5.59 -5.81
N LEU A 179 -5.89 6.22 -5.97
CA LEU A 179 -5.07 6.14 -7.18
C LEU A 179 -3.83 5.24 -7.03
N LYS A 180 -3.52 4.79 -5.81
CA LYS A 180 -2.40 3.87 -5.57
C LYS A 180 -2.66 2.53 -6.27
N GLY A 181 -1.59 1.88 -6.71
CA GLY A 181 -1.65 0.59 -7.41
C GLY A 181 -2.01 0.67 -8.90
N GLN A 182 -2.35 1.84 -9.45
CA GLN A 182 -2.70 2.01 -10.87
C GLN A 182 -1.48 2.17 -11.82
N GLY A 183 -0.26 1.96 -11.32
CA GLY A 183 0.98 2.09 -12.11
C GLY A 183 1.42 3.52 -12.43
N ILE A 184 0.65 4.55 -12.03
CA ILE A 184 0.94 5.98 -12.27
C ILE A 184 2.35 6.36 -11.82
N GLY A 185 2.67 6.13 -10.53
CA GLY A 185 3.98 6.48 -9.98
C GLY A 185 5.12 5.73 -10.65
N SER A 186 4.90 4.46 -11.05
CA SER A 186 5.91 3.66 -11.74
C SER A 186 6.25 4.18 -13.12
N VAL A 187 5.24 4.61 -13.89
CA VAL A 187 5.47 5.20 -15.21
C VAL A 187 6.12 6.57 -15.13
N VAL A 188 5.70 7.40 -14.17
CA VAL A 188 6.36 8.70 -13.95
C VAL A 188 7.81 8.51 -13.52
N PHE A 189 8.09 7.52 -12.65
CA PHE A 189 9.46 7.16 -12.28
C PHE A 189 10.28 6.74 -13.50
N GLU A 190 9.77 5.80 -14.30
CA GLU A 190 10.44 5.28 -15.50
C GLU A 190 10.67 6.37 -16.57
N ASP A 191 9.69 7.23 -16.82
CA ASP A 191 9.82 8.38 -17.73
C ASP A 191 10.90 9.34 -17.24
N GLY A 192 10.91 9.67 -15.94
CA GLY A 192 11.93 10.50 -15.32
C GLY A 192 13.35 9.98 -15.51
N ILE A 193 13.58 8.68 -15.24
CA ILE A 193 14.89 8.05 -15.48
C ILE A 193 15.27 8.16 -16.96
N LYS A 194 14.37 7.80 -17.88
CA LYS A 194 14.61 7.91 -19.34
C LYS A 194 14.90 9.35 -19.78
N TYR A 195 14.28 10.34 -19.16
CA TYR A 195 14.54 11.75 -19.45
C TYR A 195 15.96 12.14 -19.02
N TYR A 196 16.36 11.83 -17.79
CA TYR A 196 17.68 12.20 -17.26
C TYR A 196 18.82 11.38 -17.84
N ASP A 197 18.60 10.12 -18.23
CA ASP A 197 19.56 9.34 -19.01
C ASP A 197 19.96 10.08 -20.31
N ILE A 198 19.07 10.88 -20.89
CA ILE A 198 19.33 11.68 -22.10
C ILE A 198 19.80 13.09 -21.78
N LYS A 199 19.18 13.76 -20.80
CA LYS A 199 19.37 15.19 -20.54
C LYS A 199 20.45 15.50 -19.51
N ASN A 200 20.80 14.55 -18.66
CA ASN A 200 21.80 14.72 -17.61
C ASN A 200 22.53 13.39 -17.33
N PRO A 201 23.16 12.76 -18.33
CA PRO A 201 23.65 11.37 -18.24
C PRO A 201 24.64 11.10 -17.09
N ASP A 202 25.29 12.13 -16.58
CA ASP A 202 26.29 12.05 -15.51
C ASP A 202 25.70 12.07 -14.08
N TYR A 203 24.37 11.93 -13.94
CA TYR A 203 23.72 11.82 -12.63
C TYR A 203 24.25 10.59 -11.87
N LYS A 204 24.43 10.72 -10.56
CA LYS A 204 25.02 9.70 -9.67
C LYS A 204 24.07 8.56 -9.34
N GLY A 205 22.77 8.84 -9.31
CA GLY A 205 21.76 7.85 -8.96
C GLY A 205 20.37 8.44 -8.67
N VAL A 206 19.56 7.66 -7.99
CA VAL A 206 18.27 8.07 -7.43
C VAL A 206 18.42 8.26 -5.93
N ARG A 207 17.84 9.32 -5.37
CA ARG A 207 17.82 9.53 -3.92
C ARG A 207 16.38 9.49 -3.41
N GLY A 208 16.17 8.65 -2.40
CA GLY A 208 14.93 8.57 -1.65
C GLY A 208 15.04 9.40 -0.38
N ARG A 209 14.23 10.46 -0.27
CA ARG A 209 14.08 11.26 0.95
C ARG A 209 12.74 10.91 1.61
N TRP A 210 12.77 10.23 2.74
CA TRP A 210 11.57 9.67 3.38
C TRP A 210 11.40 10.23 4.78
N GLU A 211 10.30 10.93 5.01
CA GLU A 211 10.06 11.63 6.27
C GLU A 211 9.30 10.74 7.25
N GLY A 212 9.77 10.73 8.50
CA GLY A 212 9.18 10.03 9.64
C GLY A 212 8.24 10.90 10.49
N ASN A 213 8.25 12.21 10.26
CA ASN A 213 7.43 13.17 10.99
C ASN A 213 7.03 14.34 10.08
N ASN A 214 5.92 14.20 9.37
CA ASN A 214 5.34 15.24 8.54
C ASN A 214 3.80 15.15 8.57
N PRO A 215 3.10 16.21 9.03
CA PRO A 215 1.64 16.23 9.16
C PRO A 215 0.89 16.15 7.83
N ASN A 216 1.58 16.30 6.69
CA ASN A 216 0.97 16.15 5.37
C ASN A 216 0.71 14.68 4.98
N TYR A 217 1.26 13.71 5.72
CA TYR A 217 0.95 12.29 5.53
C TYR A 217 -0.16 11.84 6.49
N PRO A 218 -1.08 10.95 6.05
CA PRO A 218 -2.16 10.44 6.90
C PRO A 218 -1.69 9.81 8.22
N ASP A 219 -0.58 9.07 8.18
CA ASP A 219 0.03 8.41 9.34
C ASP A 219 1.14 9.25 9.99
N GLY A 220 1.30 10.52 9.58
CA GLY A 220 2.40 11.39 10.02
C GLY A 220 3.78 11.03 9.46
N MET A 221 3.88 10.00 8.60
CA MET A 221 5.12 9.56 7.96
C MET A 221 4.88 9.05 6.54
N SER A 222 5.92 9.04 5.72
CA SER A 222 5.86 8.50 4.36
C SER A 222 5.80 6.96 4.33
N ASP A 223 5.14 6.39 3.32
CA ASP A 223 5.03 4.93 3.16
C ASP A 223 6.40 4.24 3.08
N ASN A 224 7.37 4.86 2.39
CA ASN A 224 8.73 4.31 2.28
C ASN A 224 9.47 4.33 3.62
N PHE A 225 9.32 5.39 4.42
CA PHE A 225 9.90 5.45 5.76
C PHE A 225 9.38 4.30 6.62
N LYS A 226 8.05 4.11 6.63
CA LYS A 226 7.39 3.03 7.37
C LYS A 226 7.93 1.65 6.97
N VAL A 227 7.93 1.34 5.68
CA VAL A 227 8.42 0.05 5.16
C VAL A 227 9.89 -0.18 5.51
N TYR A 228 10.74 0.86 5.37
CA TYR A 228 12.14 0.76 5.73
C TYR A 228 12.34 0.47 7.22
N LYS A 229 11.66 1.20 8.11
CA LYS A 229 11.76 0.98 9.56
C LYS A 229 11.20 -0.38 9.98
N GLU A 230 10.11 -0.85 9.38
CA GLU A 230 9.56 -2.20 9.62
C GLU A 230 10.57 -3.29 9.22
N ALA A 231 11.24 -3.14 8.07
CA ALA A 231 12.30 -4.06 7.63
C ALA A 231 13.51 -4.06 8.58
N LYS A 232 13.89 -2.88 9.10
CA LYS A 232 14.95 -2.73 10.12
C LYS A 232 14.59 -3.39 11.44
N LEU A 233 13.34 -3.26 11.91
CA LEU A 233 12.83 -3.96 13.10
C LEU A 233 12.86 -5.48 12.91
N ALA A 234 12.61 -5.95 11.69
CA ALA A 234 12.77 -7.35 11.29
C ALA A 234 14.24 -7.79 11.09
N LYS A 235 15.22 -6.97 11.52
CA LYS A 235 16.67 -7.23 11.47
C LYS A 235 17.24 -7.44 10.07
N LYS A 236 16.60 -6.88 9.02
CA LYS A 236 17.17 -6.88 7.67
C LYS A 236 18.32 -5.88 7.58
N SER A 237 19.25 -6.13 6.66
CA SER A 237 20.32 -5.17 6.36
C SER A 237 19.72 -3.89 5.75
N ASP A 238 20.47 -2.79 5.85
CA ASP A 238 20.05 -1.50 5.30
C ASP A 238 19.72 -1.56 3.82
N GLU A 239 20.56 -2.23 3.04
CA GLU A 239 20.38 -2.38 1.60
C GLU A 239 19.12 -3.20 1.27
N ILE A 240 18.88 -4.30 1.99
CA ILE A 240 17.65 -5.08 1.81
C ILE A 240 16.43 -4.24 2.20
N ALA A 241 16.47 -3.55 3.35
CA ALA A 241 15.38 -2.70 3.80
C ALA A 241 15.08 -1.57 2.81
N ALA A 242 16.12 -0.94 2.24
CA ALA A 242 15.99 0.09 1.21
C ALA A 242 15.30 -0.45 -0.05
N PHE A 243 15.69 -1.64 -0.53
CA PHE A 243 15.09 -2.26 -1.71
C PHE A 243 13.69 -2.85 -1.49
N GLU A 244 13.22 -2.97 -0.24
CA GLU A 244 11.84 -3.39 0.06
C GLU A 244 10.83 -2.24 -0.04
N THR A 245 11.31 -0.99 0.07
CA THR A 245 10.48 0.21 -0.13
C THR A 245 9.96 0.31 -1.56
N TRP A 246 8.91 1.11 -1.79
CA TRP A 246 8.39 1.32 -3.14
C TRP A 246 9.44 1.99 -4.03
N THR A 247 10.12 3.03 -3.52
CA THR A 247 11.21 3.71 -4.25
C THR A 247 12.34 2.75 -4.59
N GLY A 248 12.77 1.92 -3.64
CA GLY A 248 13.82 0.92 -3.88
C GLY A 248 13.43 -0.11 -4.94
N LYS A 249 12.18 -0.59 -4.92
CA LYS A 249 11.66 -1.49 -5.97
C LYS A 249 11.68 -0.83 -7.35
N GLN A 250 11.29 0.45 -7.46
CA GLN A 250 11.37 1.17 -8.74
C GLN A 250 12.82 1.39 -9.18
N ALA A 251 13.71 1.76 -8.26
CA ALA A 251 15.12 1.93 -8.55
C ALA A 251 15.73 0.61 -9.07
N LYS A 252 15.49 -0.50 -8.39
CA LYS A 252 15.96 -1.83 -8.82
C LYS A 252 15.45 -2.22 -10.21
N LYS A 253 14.17 -1.95 -10.51
CA LYS A 253 13.58 -2.19 -11.83
C LYS A 253 14.28 -1.39 -12.94
N ASN A 254 14.83 -0.22 -12.61
CA ASN A 254 15.53 0.67 -13.54
C ASN A 254 17.07 0.54 -13.47
N GLY A 255 17.58 -0.59 -12.94
CA GLY A 255 19.00 -0.92 -12.99
C GLY A 255 19.86 -0.34 -11.87
N PHE A 256 19.28 0.30 -10.86
CA PHE A 256 20.02 0.73 -9.66
C PHE A 256 20.10 -0.45 -8.69
N THR A 257 21.29 -1.05 -8.56
CA THR A 257 21.46 -2.33 -7.85
C THR A 257 22.07 -2.20 -6.46
N LYS A 258 22.57 -1.01 -6.10
CA LYS A 258 23.17 -0.72 -4.79
C LYS A 258 22.37 0.32 -4.03
N ALA A 259 22.33 0.20 -2.72
CA ALA A 259 21.73 1.21 -1.85
C ALA A 259 22.69 1.61 -0.72
N LYS A 260 22.85 2.93 -0.51
CA LYS A 260 23.65 3.50 0.57
C LYS A 260 22.75 4.36 1.47
N VAL A 261 22.79 4.08 2.77
CA VAL A 261 22.16 4.94 3.78
C VAL A 261 23.05 6.16 3.99
N VAL A 262 22.48 7.34 3.82
CA VAL A 262 23.13 8.63 4.13
C VAL A 262 22.63 9.16 5.46
N THR A 263 21.35 8.98 5.74
CA THR A 263 20.70 9.39 6.99
C THR A 263 19.70 8.32 7.41
N ASP A 264 19.70 7.95 8.69
CA ASP A 264 18.75 7.03 9.30
C ASP A 264 18.45 7.50 10.73
N ASP A 265 17.50 8.41 10.87
CA ASP A 265 17.05 8.91 12.16
C ASP A 265 15.52 8.81 12.29
N LYS A 266 14.96 9.38 13.37
CA LYS A 266 13.54 9.28 13.68
C LYS A 266 12.64 10.14 12.78
N ASP A 267 13.17 11.20 12.20
CA ASP A 267 12.42 12.19 11.42
C ASP A 267 12.71 12.07 9.92
N LEU A 268 13.84 11.47 9.54
CA LEU A 268 14.30 11.35 8.17
C LEU A 268 15.09 10.05 7.92
N VAL A 269 14.78 9.41 6.79
CA VAL A 269 15.65 8.41 6.16
C VAL A 269 16.01 8.92 4.78
N LEU A 270 17.32 8.95 4.47
CA LEU A 270 17.85 9.36 3.18
C LEU A 270 18.70 8.23 2.61
N ILE A 271 18.28 7.68 1.47
CA ILE A 271 18.93 6.57 0.78
C ILE A 271 19.35 6.99 -0.62
N GLU A 272 20.57 6.66 -1.01
CA GLU A 272 21.09 6.82 -2.36
C GLU A 272 21.14 5.45 -3.05
N PHE A 273 20.42 5.33 -4.17
CA PHE A 273 20.39 4.16 -5.05
C PHE A 273 21.28 4.40 -6.26
N THR A 274 22.27 3.55 -6.48
CA THR A 274 23.25 3.68 -7.56
C THR A 274 23.31 2.41 -8.41
N LYS A 275 23.83 2.53 -9.63
CA LYS A 275 23.99 1.41 -10.57
C LYS A 275 25.06 0.42 -10.09
#